data_AF-A0A7V1A8B3-F1
#
_entry.id   AF-A0A7V1A8B3-F1
#
_cell.length_a   1.000
_cell.length_b   1.000
_cell.length_c   1.000
_cell.angle_alpha   90.00
_cell.angle_beta   90.00
_cell.angle_gamma   90.00
#
_symmetry.space_group_name_H-M   'P 1'
#
loop_
_entity.id
_entity.type
_entity.pdbx_description
1 polymer ?
#
loop_
_entity_poly.entity_id
_entity_poly.type
_entity_poly.pdbx_seq_one_letter_code
_entity_poly.pdbx_strand_id
1 'polypeptide(L)'
;MSNEGVPPAHQDQPQLMILLGWFVIFGCAALALSILIADFVVPDHDWIADTISDLGAGRFEFIVDIGLYTYSAAVLSAALLAAHVHMGDRGWSIGILALLVFGLTVFLIGARNEYGDADSDGWVIHKYLVYALGAAVATIAFAMAKGLRRADDRYSYALQGFGALWVVGAPVFFFLPNDIDGLYERGLGVLASGILITLAIFFIRRGHALGR
;
A
#
# COMPACT_ATOMS: atom_id res chain seq x y z
N MET A 1 15.93 -35.11 30.29
CA MET A 1 14.65 -34.41 30.09
C MET A 1 14.99 -32.98 29.71
N SER A 2 15.06 -32.69 28.41
CA SER A 2 15.31 -31.34 27.90
C SER A 2 14.06 -30.49 28.15
N ASN A 3 14.25 -29.28 28.67
CA ASN A 3 13.23 -28.22 28.72
C ASN A 3 12.69 -27.99 27.30
N GLU A 4 11.61 -28.68 26.92
CA GLU A 4 10.72 -28.17 25.89
C GLU A 4 10.00 -26.98 26.50
N GLY A 5 10.65 -25.83 26.28
CA GLY A 5 10.31 -24.54 26.86
C GLY A 5 8.85 -24.21 26.67
N VAL A 6 8.32 -23.52 27.69
CA VAL A 6 7.03 -22.83 27.70
C VAL A 6 6.63 -22.44 26.27
N PRO A 7 5.49 -22.92 25.75
CA PRO A 7 5.02 -22.53 24.43
C PRO A 7 5.12 -21.01 24.30
N PRO A 8 5.61 -20.46 23.17
CA PRO A 8 5.64 -19.02 23.01
C PRO A 8 4.25 -18.49 23.32
N ALA A 9 4.17 -17.46 24.18
CA ALA A 9 2.91 -16.87 24.55
C ALA A 9 2.20 -16.45 23.26
N HIS A 10 1.17 -17.20 22.85
CA HIS A 10 0.37 -16.97 21.66
C HIS A 10 -0.61 -15.81 21.91
N GLN A 11 -0.11 -14.76 22.56
CA GLN A 11 -0.85 -13.59 23.00
C GLN A 11 -0.60 -12.48 21.99
N ASP A 12 -1.70 -12.01 21.40
CA ASP A 12 -1.73 -10.78 20.61
C ASP A 12 -1.00 -9.68 21.38
N GLN A 13 0.06 -9.12 20.79
CA GLN A 13 0.85 -8.01 21.36
C GLN A 13 0.20 -6.65 21.08
N PRO A 14 -0.54 -6.03 22.02
CA PRO A 14 -1.43 -4.92 21.70
C PRO A 14 -0.67 -3.63 21.37
N GLN A 15 0.47 -3.41 22.03
CA GLN A 15 1.34 -2.26 21.76
C GLN A 15 1.94 -2.31 20.35
N LEU A 16 2.38 -3.50 19.92
CA LEU A 16 2.88 -3.72 18.55
C LEU A 16 1.80 -3.39 17.52
N MET A 17 0.56 -3.80 17.78
CA MET A 17 -0.58 -3.54 16.90
C MET A 17 -0.85 -2.05 16.73
N ILE A 18 -0.84 -1.29 17.82
CA ILE A 18 -1.07 0.16 17.81
C ILE A 18 0.09 0.86 17.10
N LEU A 19 1.34 0.53 17.43
CA LEU A 19 2.52 1.17 16.87
C LEU A 19 2.61 0.97 15.36
N LEU A 20 2.54 -0.27 14.90
CA LEU A 20 2.62 -0.56 13.46
C LEU A 20 1.39 -0.04 12.71
N GLY A 21 0.21 -0.04 13.33
CA GLY A 21 -0.99 0.53 12.71
C GLY A 21 -0.83 2.03 12.47
N TRP A 22 -0.29 2.77 13.45
CA TRP A 22 0.05 4.18 13.24
C TRP A 22 1.16 4.39 12.22
N PHE A 23 2.15 3.49 12.18
CA PHE A 23 3.20 3.52 11.16
C PHE A 23 2.64 3.33 9.74
N VAL A 24 1.62 2.49 9.56
CA VAL A 24 0.91 2.34 8.28
C VAL A 24 0.26 3.65 7.85
N ILE A 25 -0.46 4.31 8.76
CA ILE A 25 -1.12 5.61 8.50
C ILE A 25 -0.05 6.67 8.17
N PHE A 26 1.04 6.71 8.94
CA PHE A 26 2.16 7.60 8.70
C PHE A 26 2.76 7.41 7.30
N GLY A 27 2.99 6.16 6.86
CA GLY A 27 3.54 5.91 5.52
C GLY A 27 2.61 6.36 4.39
N CYS A 28 1.29 6.19 4.54
CA CYS A 28 0.31 6.74 3.60
C CYS A 28 0.39 8.28 3.54
N ALA A 29 0.47 8.93 4.71
CA ALA A 29 0.58 10.39 4.80
C ALA A 29 1.92 10.90 4.26
N ALA A 30 3.02 10.18 4.50
CA ALA A 30 4.35 10.55 4.05
C ALA A 30 4.45 10.54 2.52
N LEU A 31 3.88 9.53 1.85
CA LEU A 31 3.81 9.49 0.39
C LEU A 31 2.92 10.62 -0.18
N ALA A 32 1.75 10.85 0.41
CA ALA A 32 0.89 11.95 -0.03
C ALA A 32 1.60 13.31 0.11
N LEU A 33 2.30 13.51 1.23
CA LEU A 33 3.05 14.74 1.49
C LEU A 33 4.25 14.87 0.55
N SER A 34 4.98 13.79 0.25
CA SER A 34 6.10 13.85 -0.69
C SER A 34 5.64 14.21 -2.09
N ILE A 35 4.50 13.67 -2.56
CA ILE A 35 3.89 14.03 -3.84
C ILE A 35 3.50 15.50 -3.86
N LEU A 36 2.86 16.00 -2.81
CA LEU A 36 2.50 17.42 -2.69
C LEU A 36 3.74 18.32 -2.69
N ILE A 37 4.80 17.95 -1.96
CA ILE A 37 6.05 18.71 -1.96
C ILE A 37 6.70 18.70 -3.35
N ALA A 38 6.75 17.54 -4.01
CA ALA A 38 7.35 17.41 -5.33
C ALA A 38 6.61 18.27 -6.36
N ASP A 39 5.28 18.33 -6.32
CA ASP A 39 4.47 19.20 -7.18
C ASP A 39 4.82 20.69 -7.06
N PHE A 40 5.15 21.17 -5.86
CA PHE A 40 5.58 22.57 -5.67
C PHE A 40 7.04 22.82 -6.06
N VAL A 41 7.89 21.79 -6.05
CA VAL A 41 9.34 21.93 -6.22
C VAL A 41 9.78 21.66 -7.67
N VAL A 42 9.10 20.75 -8.37
CA VAL A 42 9.40 20.40 -9.76
C VAL A 42 8.91 21.54 -10.66
N PRO A 43 9.80 22.19 -11.43
CA PRO A 43 9.41 23.26 -12.35
C PRO A 43 8.48 22.75 -13.46
N ASP A 44 7.53 23.60 -13.86
CA ASP A 44 6.63 23.37 -15.01
C ASP A 44 5.79 22.09 -14.93
N HIS A 45 5.62 21.54 -13.72
CA HIS A 45 4.77 20.37 -13.47
C HIS A 45 3.28 20.75 -13.38
N ASP A 46 2.42 20.02 -14.08
CA ASP A 46 0.97 20.15 -14.04
C ASP A 46 0.34 19.07 -13.15
N TRP A 47 -0.22 19.47 -12.02
CA TRP A 47 -0.88 18.57 -11.05
C TRP A 47 -1.96 17.66 -11.65
N ILE A 48 -2.62 18.09 -12.72
CA ILE A 48 -3.73 17.37 -13.36
C ILE A 48 -3.19 16.39 -14.42
N ALA A 49 -2.29 16.85 -15.28
CA ALA A 49 -1.77 16.06 -16.39
C ALA A 49 -0.63 15.15 -15.94
N ASP A 50 0.34 15.67 -15.19
CA ASP A 50 1.59 14.98 -14.88
C ASP A 50 1.42 14.00 -13.71
N THR A 51 1.92 12.80 -13.91
CA THR A 51 1.79 11.65 -13.02
C THR A 51 2.71 11.73 -11.80
N ILE A 52 2.39 10.99 -10.74
CA ILE A 52 3.33 10.67 -9.66
C ILE A 52 4.57 10.01 -10.26
N SER A 53 4.38 9.22 -11.32
CA SER A 53 5.45 8.64 -12.09
C SER A 53 6.37 9.72 -12.71
N ASP A 54 5.82 10.79 -13.28
CA ASP A 54 6.61 11.93 -13.79
C ASP A 54 7.33 12.70 -12.66
N LEU A 55 6.70 12.85 -11.49
CA LEU A 55 7.34 13.43 -10.30
C LEU A 55 8.49 12.57 -9.74
N GLY A 56 8.40 11.26 -9.97
CA GLY A 56 9.43 10.29 -9.62
C GLY A 56 10.64 10.32 -10.57
N ALA A 57 10.67 11.19 -11.57
CA ALA A 57 11.72 11.25 -12.58
C ALA A 57 12.68 12.43 -12.38
N GLY A 58 13.96 12.21 -12.68
CA GLY A 58 14.94 13.28 -12.86
C GLY A 58 15.43 13.90 -11.55
N ARG A 59 15.86 15.16 -11.60
CA ARG A 59 16.65 15.78 -10.50
C ARG A 59 15.97 15.75 -9.13
N PHE A 60 14.65 15.72 -9.06
CA PHE A 60 13.87 15.78 -7.82
C PHE A 60 13.23 14.44 -7.43
N GLU A 61 13.54 13.35 -8.14
CA GLU A 61 13.01 12.00 -7.89
C GLU A 61 13.11 11.57 -6.42
N PHE A 62 14.21 11.94 -5.77
CA PHE A 62 14.50 11.58 -4.38
C PHE A 62 13.39 12.01 -3.40
N ILE A 63 12.63 13.07 -3.71
CA ILE A 63 11.51 13.52 -2.88
C ILE A 63 10.42 12.45 -2.87
N VAL A 64 10.01 11.99 -4.05
CA VAL A 64 8.97 10.96 -4.22
C VAL A 64 9.48 9.59 -3.76
N ASP A 65 10.73 9.26 -4.04
CA ASP A 65 11.34 7.99 -3.61
C ASP A 65 11.33 7.79 -2.09
N ILE A 66 11.65 8.84 -1.33
CA ILE A 66 11.57 8.79 0.14
C ILE A 66 10.12 8.47 0.57
N GLY A 67 9.14 9.07 -0.10
CA GLY A 67 7.72 8.76 0.10
C GLY A 67 7.39 7.30 -0.23
N LEU A 68 7.84 6.80 -1.39
CA LEU A 68 7.61 5.43 -1.84
C LEU A 68 8.25 4.39 -0.93
N TYR A 69 9.49 4.62 -0.46
CA TYR A 69 10.16 3.73 0.50
C TYR A 69 9.45 3.73 1.86
N THR A 70 9.00 4.90 2.32
CA THR A 70 8.25 4.99 3.57
C THR A 70 6.89 4.28 3.45
N TYR A 71 6.21 4.45 2.32
CA TYR A 71 4.95 3.76 2.02
C TYR A 71 5.14 2.25 1.89
N SER A 72 6.20 1.79 1.22
CA SER A 72 6.57 0.38 1.14
C SER A 72 6.78 -0.23 2.53
N ALA A 73 7.57 0.43 3.38
CA ALA A 73 7.79 -0.01 4.76
C ALA A 73 6.47 -0.09 5.56
N ALA A 74 5.55 0.86 5.32
CA ALA A 74 4.20 0.83 5.88
C ALA A 74 3.39 -0.38 5.38
N VAL A 75 3.38 -0.67 4.08
CA VAL A 75 2.70 -1.85 3.52
C VAL A 75 3.25 -3.15 4.11
N LEU A 76 4.58 -3.27 4.22
CA LEU A 76 5.22 -4.44 4.84
C LEU A 76 4.87 -4.55 6.33
N SER A 77 4.72 -3.42 7.02
CA SER A 77 4.23 -3.40 8.40
C SER A 77 2.76 -3.85 8.51
N ALA A 78 1.91 -3.51 7.54
CA ALA A 78 0.55 -4.05 7.45
C ALA A 78 0.55 -5.56 7.20
N ALA A 79 1.48 -6.07 6.37
CA ALA A 79 1.66 -7.52 6.16
C ALA A 79 2.06 -8.23 7.46
N LEU A 80 3.02 -7.66 8.20
CA LEU A 80 3.44 -8.15 9.50
C LEU A 80 2.29 -8.16 10.51
N LEU A 81 1.49 -7.08 10.56
CA LEU A 81 0.31 -7.01 11.40
C LEU A 81 -0.75 -8.06 11.04
N ALA A 82 -1.01 -8.25 9.76
CA ALA A 82 -1.96 -9.25 9.29
C ALA A 82 -1.49 -10.68 9.57
N ALA A 83 -0.18 -10.94 9.53
CA ALA A 83 0.40 -12.21 9.96
C ALA A 83 0.33 -12.42 11.47
N HIS A 84 0.62 -11.36 12.24
CA HIS A 84 0.54 -11.35 13.70
C HIS A 84 -0.88 -11.58 14.21
N VAL A 85 -1.87 -10.93 13.58
CA VAL A 85 -3.29 -11.09 13.88
C VAL A 85 -3.98 -11.75 12.68
N HIS A 86 -3.80 -13.06 12.56
CA HIS A 86 -4.35 -13.83 11.47
C HIS A 86 -5.86 -14.07 11.64
N MET A 87 -6.71 -13.33 10.92
CA MET A 87 -8.18 -13.41 11.06
C MET A 87 -8.80 -14.70 10.49
N GLY A 88 -7.98 -15.65 10.03
CA GLY A 88 -8.35 -17.01 9.64
C GLY A 88 -8.84 -17.14 8.19
N ASP A 89 -8.94 -18.38 7.71
CA ASP A 89 -9.23 -18.76 6.31
C ASP A 89 -8.06 -18.51 5.34
N ARG A 90 -8.08 -19.19 4.19
CA ARG A 90 -7.05 -19.11 3.14
C ARG A 90 -6.97 -17.71 2.52
N GLY A 91 -8.11 -17.01 2.42
CA GLY A 91 -8.17 -15.65 1.88
C GLY A 91 -7.30 -14.66 2.66
N TRP A 92 -7.24 -14.78 3.99
CA TRP A 92 -6.37 -13.92 4.79
C TRP A 92 -4.89 -14.16 4.51
N SER A 93 -4.48 -15.43 4.40
CA SER A 93 -3.10 -15.80 4.04
C SER A 93 -2.71 -15.30 2.65
N ILE A 94 -3.62 -15.41 1.68
CA ILE A 94 -3.44 -14.84 0.33
C ILE A 94 -3.29 -13.32 0.41
N GLY A 95 -4.09 -12.65 1.23
CA GLY A 95 -4.00 -11.20 1.47
C GLY A 95 -2.66 -10.77 2.07
N ILE A 96 -2.10 -11.54 3.01
CA ILE A 96 -0.75 -11.29 3.57
C ILE A 96 0.31 -11.37 2.46
N LEU A 97 0.28 -12.42 1.63
CA LEU A 97 1.20 -12.55 0.51
C LEU A 97 1.04 -11.41 -0.49
N ALA A 98 -0.19 -10.98 -0.75
CA ALA A 98 -0.46 -9.83 -1.62
C ALA A 98 0.05 -8.51 -1.02
N LEU A 99 -0.05 -8.31 0.30
CA LEU A 99 0.58 -7.17 0.98
C LEU A 99 2.11 -7.20 0.83
N LEU A 100 2.75 -8.36 0.99
CA LEU A 100 4.19 -8.49 0.78
C LEU A 100 4.60 -8.16 -0.66
N VAL A 101 3.88 -8.71 -1.65
CA VAL A 101 4.11 -8.40 -3.06
C VAL A 101 3.92 -6.92 -3.30
N PHE A 102 2.83 -6.32 -2.81
CA PHE A 102 2.57 -4.90 -2.99
C PHE A 102 3.68 -4.02 -2.41
N GLY A 103 4.11 -4.26 -1.17
CA GLY A 103 5.17 -3.49 -0.53
C GLY A 103 6.50 -3.63 -1.27
N LEU A 104 6.88 -4.84 -1.68
CA LEU A 104 8.10 -5.09 -2.45
C LEU A 104 8.04 -4.48 -3.85
N THR A 105 6.87 -4.51 -4.50
CA THR A 105 6.67 -3.87 -5.80
C THR A 105 6.84 -2.35 -5.69
N VAL A 106 6.22 -1.70 -4.69
CA VAL A 106 6.43 -0.26 -4.47
C VAL A 106 7.90 0.05 -4.20
N PHE A 107 8.58 -0.78 -3.40
CA PHE A 107 10.02 -0.60 -3.16
C PHE A 107 10.83 -0.67 -4.45
N LEU A 108 10.59 -1.69 -5.29
CA LEU A 108 11.30 -1.86 -6.56
C LEU A 108 11.05 -0.72 -7.53
N ILE A 109 9.82 -0.20 -7.55
CA ILE A 109 9.43 0.96 -8.36
C ILE A 109 10.29 2.18 -7.99
N GLY A 110 10.42 2.52 -6.70
CA GLY A 110 11.32 3.61 -6.27
C GLY A 110 12.81 3.28 -6.45
N ALA A 111 13.21 2.03 -6.18
CA ALA A 111 14.63 1.63 -6.20
C ALA A 111 15.26 1.59 -7.59
N ARG A 112 14.46 1.36 -8.63
CA ARG A 112 14.97 1.27 -10.00
C ARG A 112 14.99 2.59 -10.73
N ASN A 113 14.53 3.68 -10.12
CA ASN A 113 14.31 4.96 -10.79
C ASN A 113 13.67 4.75 -12.17
N GLU A 114 12.71 3.82 -12.23
CA GLU A 114 12.07 3.37 -13.47
C GLU A 114 11.13 4.45 -14.05
N TYR A 115 11.20 5.63 -13.45
CA TYR A 115 10.55 6.87 -13.80
C TYR A 115 11.49 7.80 -14.60
N GLY A 116 12.82 7.65 -14.48
CA GLY A 116 13.82 8.64 -14.90
C GLY A 116 14.78 8.23 -16.02
N ASP A 117 14.78 6.99 -16.50
CA ASP A 117 15.74 6.53 -17.50
C ASP A 117 15.13 6.44 -18.91
N ALA A 118 15.44 7.44 -19.73
CA ALA A 118 15.35 7.36 -21.18
C ALA A 118 16.34 6.33 -21.79
N ASP A 119 16.73 5.29 -21.04
CA ASP A 119 17.57 4.20 -21.49
C ASP A 119 16.70 3.16 -22.22
N SER A 120 16.75 3.23 -23.54
CA SER A 120 16.20 2.20 -24.45
C SER A 120 16.93 0.85 -24.39
N ASP A 121 17.89 0.68 -23.48
CA ASP A 121 18.77 -0.50 -23.39
C ASP A 121 18.49 -1.40 -22.15
N GLY A 122 17.56 -1.03 -21.27
CA GLY A 122 17.15 -1.81 -20.10
C GLY A 122 15.87 -2.65 -20.30
N TRP A 123 15.72 -3.74 -19.54
CA TRP A 123 14.42 -4.41 -19.39
C TRP A 123 13.43 -3.43 -18.74
N VAL A 124 12.45 -2.93 -19.51
CA VAL A 124 11.36 -2.07 -19.01
C VAL A 124 10.44 -2.90 -18.11
N ILE A 125 10.85 -3.09 -16.85
CA ILE A 125 10.11 -3.90 -15.87
C ILE A 125 8.94 -3.11 -15.27
N HIS A 126 8.95 -1.78 -15.41
CA HIS A 126 7.91 -0.86 -14.92
C HIS A 126 6.49 -1.39 -15.12
N LYS A 127 6.14 -1.70 -16.37
CA LYS A 127 4.79 -2.14 -16.73
C LYS A 127 4.40 -3.44 -16.02
N TYR A 128 5.35 -4.36 -15.83
CA TYR A 128 5.12 -5.59 -15.09
C TYR A 128 4.96 -5.34 -13.59
N LEU A 129 5.72 -4.38 -13.02
CA LEU A 129 5.56 -3.94 -11.64
C LEU A 129 4.18 -3.31 -11.41
N VAL A 130 3.72 -2.44 -12.32
CA VAL A 130 2.38 -1.84 -12.25
C VAL A 130 1.28 -2.90 -12.34
N TYR A 131 1.43 -3.93 -13.19
CA TYR A 131 0.47 -5.05 -13.23
C TYR A 131 0.48 -5.88 -11.94
N ALA A 132 1.65 -6.14 -11.37
CA ALA A 132 1.77 -6.82 -10.07
C ALA A 132 1.10 -6.00 -8.95
N LEU A 133 1.32 -4.69 -8.95
CA LEU A 133 0.67 -3.73 -8.04
C LEU A 133 -0.85 -3.77 -8.18
N GLY A 134 -1.35 -3.65 -9.41
CA GLY A 134 -2.77 -3.73 -9.76
C GLY A 134 -3.44 -4.99 -9.22
N ALA A 135 -2.84 -6.16 -9.48
CA ALA A 135 -3.34 -7.44 -9.00
C ALA A 135 -3.24 -7.58 -7.47
N ALA A 136 -2.15 -7.11 -6.87
CA ALA A 136 -1.94 -7.21 -5.43
C ALA A 136 -2.97 -6.38 -4.65
N VAL A 137 -3.19 -5.12 -5.01
CA VAL A 137 -4.17 -4.25 -4.32
C VAL A 137 -5.58 -4.83 -4.40
N ALA A 138 -6.02 -5.29 -5.58
CA ALA A 138 -7.30 -5.96 -5.72
C ALA A 138 -7.38 -7.23 -4.85
N THR A 139 -6.31 -8.04 -4.84
CA THR A 139 -6.25 -9.27 -4.04
C THR A 139 -6.36 -8.97 -2.54
N ILE A 140 -5.65 -7.95 -2.05
CA ILE A 140 -5.71 -7.52 -0.64
C ILE A 140 -7.16 -7.19 -0.27
N ALA A 141 -7.81 -6.33 -1.06
CA ALA A 141 -9.16 -5.86 -0.80
C ALA A 141 -10.17 -7.02 -0.67
N PHE A 142 -10.20 -7.92 -1.64
CA PHE A 142 -11.22 -8.97 -1.67
C PHE A 142 -10.86 -10.19 -0.81
N ALA A 143 -9.58 -10.57 -0.73
CA ALA A 143 -9.17 -11.76 0.02
C ALA A 143 -9.26 -11.55 1.55
N MET A 144 -8.98 -10.33 2.03
CA MET A 144 -9.02 -10.00 3.46
C MET A 144 -10.41 -9.58 3.96
N ALA A 145 -11.32 -9.17 3.08
CA ALA A 145 -12.65 -8.67 3.44
C ALA A 145 -13.45 -9.64 4.32
N LYS A 146 -13.42 -10.95 4.04
CA LYS A 146 -14.13 -11.97 4.84
C LYS A 146 -13.57 -12.07 6.27
N GLY A 147 -12.25 -11.94 6.43
CA GLY A 147 -11.60 -11.96 7.73
C GLY A 147 -12.00 -10.75 8.57
N LEU A 148 -12.01 -9.55 7.97
CA LEU A 148 -12.44 -8.33 8.65
C LEU A 148 -13.93 -8.35 9.01
N ARG A 149 -14.77 -8.98 8.19
CA ARG A 149 -16.21 -9.12 8.47
C ARG A 149 -16.51 -9.83 9.78
N ARG A 150 -15.64 -10.75 10.21
CA ARG A 150 -15.77 -11.44 11.51
C ARG A 150 -15.60 -10.48 12.69
N ALA A 151 -14.96 -9.32 12.48
CA ALA A 151 -14.79 -8.30 13.51
C ALA A 151 -15.85 -7.19 13.39
N ASP A 152 -16.04 -6.63 12.20
CA ASP A 152 -17.06 -5.60 11.91
C ASP A 152 -17.29 -5.53 10.39
N ASP A 153 -18.56 -5.56 9.97
CA ASP A 153 -18.96 -5.47 8.56
C ASP A 153 -18.46 -4.19 7.89
N ARG A 154 -18.31 -3.09 8.63
CA ARG A 154 -17.86 -1.80 8.09
C ARG A 154 -16.48 -1.87 7.45
N TYR A 155 -15.54 -2.58 8.08
CA TYR A 155 -14.19 -2.77 7.50
C TYR A 155 -14.24 -3.62 6.24
N SER A 156 -15.10 -4.63 6.22
CA SER A 156 -15.32 -5.48 5.05
C SER A 156 -15.86 -4.67 3.87
N TYR A 157 -16.91 -3.87 4.11
CA TYR A 157 -17.50 -3.01 3.08
C TYR A 157 -16.55 -1.92 2.60
N ALA A 158 -15.74 -1.33 3.48
CA ALA A 158 -14.72 -0.37 3.08
C ALA A 158 -13.69 -1.00 2.13
N LEU A 159 -13.14 -2.17 2.48
CA LEU A 159 -12.21 -2.89 1.60
C LEU A 159 -12.84 -3.24 0.25
N GLN A 160 -14.07 -3.77 0.26
CA GLN A 160 -14.77 -4.13 -0.98
C GLN A 160 -15.10 -2.90 -1.84
N GLY A 161 -15.47 -1.78 -1.23
CA GLY A 161 -15.74 -0.53 -1.91
C GLY A 161 -14.49 0.02 -2.60
N PHE A 162 -13.39 0.17 -1.86
CA PHE A 162 -12.11 0.58 -2.45
C PHE A 162 -11.61 -0.42 -3.50
N GLY A 163 -11.74 -1.72 -3.25
CA GLY A 163 -11.36 -2.77 -4.19
C GLY A 163 -12.17 -2.76 -5.47
N ALA A 164 -13.48 -2.51 -5.40
CA ALA A 164 -14.34 -2.40 -6.57
C ALA A 164 -13.99 -1.17 -7.41
N LEU A 165 -13.80 -0.02 -6.76
CA LEU A 165 -13.30 1.20 -7.40
C LEU A 165 -11.94 0.97 -8.04
N TRP A 166 -11.05 0.21 -7.40
CA TRP A 166 -9.73 -0.14 -7.94
C TRP A 166 -9.82 -1.05 -9.16
N VAL A 167 -10.62 -2.12 -9.11
CA VAL A 167 -10.75 -3.08 -10.22
C VAL A 167 -11.31 -2.43 -11.49
N VAL A 168 -12.17 -1.42 -11.35
CA VAL A 168 -12.64 -0.62 -12.48
C VAL A 168 -11.61 0.45 -12.84
N GLY A 169 -11.08 1.14 -11.82
CA GLY A 169 -10.26 2.31 -12.00
C GLY A 169 -8.90 2.02 -12.62
N ALA A 170 -8.20 0.99 -12.13
CA ALA A 170 -6.84 0.68 -12.57
C ALA A 170 -6.75 0.27 -14.05
N PRO A 171 -7.66 -0.55 -14.62
CA PRO A 171 -7.66 -0.81 -16.06
C PRO A 171 -7.97 0.44 -16.90
N VAL A 172 -8.87 1.30 -16.43
CA VAL A 172 -9.26 2.53 -17.16
C VAL A 172 -8.07 3.48 -17.32
N PHE A 173 -7.15 3.53 -16.34
CA PHE A 173 -5.93 4.35 -16.41
C PHE A 173 -5.12 4.13 -17.70
N PHE A 174 -5.08 2.91 -18.24
CA PHE A 174 -4.35 2.59 -19.48
C PHE A 174 -4.97 3.16 -20.77
N PHE A 175 -6.16 3.78 -20.67
CA PHE A 175 -6.90 4.31 -21.81
C PHE A 175 -7.24 5.79 -21.63
N LEU A 176 -6.73 6.45 -20.58
CA LEU A 176 -6.99 7.86 -20.35
C LEU A 176 -6.16 8.75 -21.28
N PRO A 177 -6.68 9.93 -21.64
CA PRO A 177 -5.90 10.95 -22.30
C PRO A 177 -4.95 11.63 -21.32
N ASN A 178 -3.77 11.98 -21.81
CA ASN A 178 -2.64 12.47 -21.01
C ASN A 178 -2.92 13.77 -20.22
N ASP A 179 -4.01 14.50 -20.51
CA ASP A 179 -4.38 15.73 -19.83
C ASP A 179 -4.97 15.51 -18.43
N ILE A 180 -5.25 14.26 -18.04
CA ILE A 180 -5.85 13.92 -16.73
C ILE A 180 -5.16 12.75 -16.00
N ASP A 181 -4.06 12.23 -16.55
CA ASP A 181 -3.38 11.04 -16.02
C ASP A 181 -2.93 11.27 -14.57
N GLY A 182 -2.34 12.43 -14.31
CA GLY A 182 -1.88 12.84 -12.99
C GLY A 182 -2.94 12.81 -11.91
N LEU A 183 -4.09 13.45 -12.15
CA LEU A 183 -5.18 13.47 -11.19
C LEU A 183 -5.71 12.06 -10.93
N TYR A 184 -5.79 11.24 -11.98
CA TYR A 184 -6.33 9.91 -11.91
C TYR A 184 -5.42 8.93 -11.15
N GLU A 185 -4.12 8.96 -11.42
CA GLU A 185 -3.13 8.12 -10.72
C GLU A 185 -3.10 8.44 -9.22
N ARG A 186 -3.14 9.73 -8.85
CA ARG A 186 -3.28 10.16 -7.45
C ARG A 186 -4.57 9.61 -6.82
N GLY A 187 -5.66 9.62 -7.57
CA GLY A 187 -6.93 8.99 -7.17
C GLY A 187 -6.78 7.50 -6.87
N LEU A 188 -6.08 6.74 -7.72
CA LEU A 188 -5.76 5.33 -7.47
C LEU A 188 -4.90 5.18 -6.20
N GLY A 189 -3.89 6.03 -6.01
CA GLY A 189 -3.07 6.08 -4.80
C GLY A 189 -3.90 6.27 -3.52
N VAL A 190 -4.94 7.11 -3.57
CA VAL A 190 -5.90 7.30 -2.47
C VAL A 190 -6.71 6.02 -2.20
N LEU A 191 -7.16 5.30 -3.24
CA LEU A 191 -7.89 4.03 -3.06
C LEU A 191 -7.00 2.98 -2.38
N ALA A 192 -5.76 2.82 -2.83
CA ALA A 192 -4.80 1.90 -2.23
C ALA A 192 -4.51 2.28 -0.76
N SER A 193 -4.31 3.57 -0.48
CA SER A 193 -4.12 4.07 0.88
C SER A 193 -5.36 3.86 1.76
N GLY A 194 -6.57 4.00 1.19
CA GLY A 194 -7.83 3.74 1.89
C GLY A 194 -7.94 2.29 2.40
N ILE A 195 -7.47 1.33 1.61
CA ILE A 195 -7.40 -0.09 2.02
C ILE A 195 -6.42 -0.25 3.21
N LEU A 196 -5.22 0.30 3.10
CA LEU A 196 -4.21 0.21 4.18
C LEU A 196 -4.66 0.91 5.47
N ILE A 197 -5.24 2.10 5.36
CA ILE A 197 -5.76 2.85 6.50
C ILE A 197 -6.91 2.08 7.16
N THR A 198 -7.77 1.41 6.37
CA THR A 198 -8.84 0.56 6.93
C THR A 198 -8.25 -0.59 7.76
N LEU A 199 -7.22 -1.27 7.24
CA LEU A 199 -6.50 -2.32 7.97
C LEU A 199 -5.83 -1.77 9.24
N ALA A 200 -5.15 -0.63 9.15
CA ALA A 200 -4.49 0.03 10.25
C ALA A 200 -5.45 0.39 11.39
N ILE A 201 -6.59 1.02 11.06
CA ILE A 201 -7.64 1.38 12.04
C ILE A 201 -8.18 0.12 12.72
N PHE A 202 -8.40 -0.95 11.97
CA PHE A 202 -8.82 -2.23 12.53
C PHE A 202 -7.80 -2.75 13.57
N PHE A 203 -6.51 -2.80 13.23
CA PHE A 203 -5.47 -3.28 14.14
C PHE A 203 -5.28 -2.37 15.36
N ILE A 204 -5.29 -1.04 15.19
CA ILE A 204 -5.18 -0.07 16.30
C ILE A 204 -6.34 -0.29 17.28
N ARG A 205 -7.58 -0.37 16.78
CA ARG A 205 -8.77 -0.56 17.64
C ARG A 205 -8.73 -1.89 18.37
N ARG A 206 -8.32 -2.96 17.70
CA ARG A 206 -8.14 -4.27 18.34
C ARG A 206 -7.06 -4.22 19.43
N GLY A 207 -5.94 -3.54 19.17
CA GLY A 207 -4.87 -3.36 20.16
C GLY A 207 -5.36 -2.59 21.40
N HIS A 208 -6.12 -1.52 21.22
CA HIS A 208 -6.72 -0.80 22.35
C HIS A 208 -7.75 -1.64 23.12
N ALA A 209 -8.49 -2.54 22.46
CA ALA A 209 -9.45 -3.40 23.13
C ALA A 209 -8.79 -4.49 23.98
N LEU A 210 -7.64 -5.02 23.54
CA LEU A 210 -6.88 -6.05 24.26
C LEU A 210 -6.01 -5.49 25.39
N GLY A 211 -5.65 -4.21 25.33
CA GLY A 211 -4.86 -3.53 26.36
C GLY A 211 -5.68 -2.96 27.53
N ARG A 212 -7.01 -3.14 27.53
CA ARG A 212 -7.91 -2.81 28.65
C ARG A 212 -8.19 -4.06 29.46
#